data_AF-A0A1B6HV14-F1
#
_entry.id   AF-A0A1B6HV14-F1
#
_cell.length_a   1.000
_cell.length_b   1.000
_cell.length_c   1.000
_cell.angle_alpha   90.00
_cell.angle_beta   90.00
_cell.angle_gamma   90.00
#
_symmetry.space_group_name_H-M   'P 1'
#
loop_
_entity.id
_entity.type
_entity.pdbx_description
1 polymer ?
#
loop_
_entity_poly.entity_id
_entity_poly.type
_entity_poly.pdbx_seq_one_letter_code
_entity_poly.pdbx_strand_id
1 'polypeptide(L)'
;KMIIGFETLAPTAPAADKTLALWERRSKGLNKMIIGFEQARPPDEPFLVAVDVTGTNSVTVRFQEPDNSDSPPCTKFRVEWSSEPDFRTVSGHREILDMKQMEVTVDG
;
A
#
# COMPACT_ATOMS: atom_id res chain seq x y z
N LYS A 1 62.00 -21.07 -0.85
CA LYS A 1 60.88 -20.48 -0.10
C LYS A 1 60.29 -19.39 -0.99
N MET A 2 59.27 -19.70 -1.78
CA MET A 2 58.67 -18.79 -2.78
C MET A 2 57.48 -18.11 -2.10
N ILE A 3 57.59 -16.80 -1.84
CA ILE A 3 56.54 -16.02 -1.22
C ILE A 3 55.66 -15.49 -2.35
N ILE A 4 54.46 -16.05 -2.48
CA ILE A 4 53.42 -15.53 -3.37
C ILE A 4 52.82 -14.32 -2.66
N GLY A 5 53.18 -13.12 -3.10
CA GLY A 5 52.55 -11.88 -2.62
C GLY A 5 51.13 -11.80 -3.17
N PHE A 6 50.14 -11.94 -2.30
CA PHE A 6 48.75 -11.65 -2.62
C PHE A 6 48.53 -10.14 -2.46
N GLU A 7 48.80 -9.38 -3.51
CA GLU A 7 48.49 -7.95 -3.55
C GLU A 7 46.97 -7.81 -3.69
N THR A 8 46.31 -7.50 -2.58
CA THR A 8 44.89 -7.13 -2.61
C THR A 8 44.82 -5.81 -3.35
N LEU A 9 44.38 -5.84 -4.61
CA LEU A 9 44.15 -4.63 -5.41
C LEU A 9 43.08 -3.80 -4.70
N ALA A 10 43.52 -2.84 -3.89
CA ALA A 10 42.65 -1.82 -3.35
C ALA A 10 41.99 -1.09 -4.53
N PRO A 11 40.67 -0.87 -4.51
CA PRO A 11 40.03 -0.09 -5.56
C PRO A 11 40.73 1.25 -5.67
N THR A 12 41.09 1.64 -6.89
CA THR A 12 41.70 2.95 -7.14
C THR A 12 40.79 4.03 -6.57
N ALA A 13 41.34 5.04 -5.90
CA ALA A 13 40.58 6.12 -5.26
C ALA A 13 39.36 6.62 -6.09
N PRO A 14 39.46 6.89 -7.41
CA PRO A 14 38.30 7.32 -8.21
C PRO A 14 37.21 6.26 -8.39
N ALA A 15 37.50 4.97 -8.27
CA ALA A 15 36.49 3.91 -8.28
C ALA A 15 35.79 3.82 -6.91
N ALA A 16 36.52 3.96 -5.81
CA ALA A 16 35.97 4.01 -4.45
C ALA A 16 35.01 5.20 -4.29
N ASP A 17 35.40 6.40 -4.74
CA ASP A 17 34.57 7.61 -4.66
C ASP A 17 33.25 7.49 -5.45
N LYS A 18 33.29 6.85 -6.63
CA LYS A 18 32.08 6.57 -7.43
C LYS A 18 31.14 5.62 -6.71
N THR A 19 31.67 4.59 -6.06
CA THR A 19 30.84 3.66 -5.27
C THR A 19 30.23 4.36 -4.06
N LEU A 20 30.99 5.19 -3.35
CA LEU A 20 30.51 5.97 -2.22
C LEU A 20 29.37 6.92 -2.64
N ALA A 21 29.57 7.69 -3.71
CA ALA A 21 28.54 8.60 -4.22
C ALA A 21 27.24 7.87 -4.64
N LEU A 22 27.36 6.65 -5.18
CA LEU A 22 26.20 5.82 -5.50
C LEU A 22 25.45 5.41 -4.22
N TRP A 23 26.16 4.97 -3.19
CA TRP A 23 25.57 4.55 -1.92
C TRP A 23 24.91 5.72 -1.18
N GLU A 24 25.54 6.90 -1.17
CA GLU A 24 24.96 8.10 -0.58
C GLU A 24 23.65 8.51 -1.29
N ARG A 25 23.62 8.46 -2.63
CA ARG A 25 22.40 8.73 -3.40
C ARG A 25 21.28 7.74 -3.05
N ARG A 26 21.60 6.45 -2.92
CA ARG A 26 20.64 5.41 -2.51
C ARG A 26 20.12 5.65 -1.09
N SER A 27 21.03 5.90 -0.13
CA SER A 27 20.67 6.20 1.26
C SER A 27 19.75 7.42 1.35
N LYS A 28 20.08 8.51 0.64
CA LYS A 28 19.23 9.71 0.58
C LYS A 28 17.86 9.42 -0.03
N GLY A 29 17.79 8.57 -1.06
CA GLY A 29 16.53 8.13 -1.67
C GLY A 29 15.65 7.36 -0.67
N LEU A 30 16.22 6.39 0.04
CA LEU A 30 15.52 5.61 1.05
C LEU A 30 15.03 6.48 2.21
N ASN A 31 15.87 7.39 2.71
CA ASN A 31 15.45 8.33 3.77
C ASN A 31 14.25 9.18 3.34
N LYS A 32 14.22 9.65 2.08
CA LYS A 32 13.05 10.37 1.55
C LYS A 32 11.80 9.48 1.50
N MET A 33 11.94 8.21 1.12
CA MET A 33 10.81 7.27 1.11
C MET A 33 10.27 7.00 2.51
N ILE A 34 11.16 6.83 3.50
CA ILE A 34 10.77 6.64 4.90
C ILE A 34 9.99 7.86 5.39
N ILE A 35 10.54 9.07 5.21
CA ILE A 35 9.86 10.32 5.61
C ILE A 35 8.50 10.44 4.93
N GLY A 36 8.42 10.14 3.62
CA GLY A 36 7.16 10.18 2.89
C GLY A 36 6.13 9.18 3.42
N PHE A 37 6.57 7.99 3.83
CA PHE A 37 5.70 6.98 4.43
C PHE A 37 5.22 7.37 5.84
N GLU A 38 6.11 7.91 6.68
CA GLU A 38 5.76 8.39 8.02
C GLU A 38 4.79 9.58 7.98
N GLN A 39 4.88 10.41 6.93
CA GLN A 39 3.98 11.55 6.71
C GLN A 39 2.72 11.19 5.91
N ALA A 40 2.61 9.94 5.42
CA ALA A 40 1.45 9.52 4.65
C ALA A 40 0.21 9.52 5.55
N ARG A 41 -0.84 10.17 5.09
CA ARG A 41 -2.16 10.12 5.71
C ARG A 41 -3.03 9.06 5.03
N PRO A 42 -4.04 8.51 5.71
CA PRO A 42 -5.04 7.67 5.05
C PRO A 42 -5.70 8.38 3.86
N PRO A 43 -6.14 7.64 2.83
CA PRO A 43 -7.04 8.18 1.81
C PRO A 43 -8.31 8.77 2.43
N ASP A 44 -8.94 9.69 1.70
CA ASP A 44 -10.24 10.23 2.07
C ASP A 44 -11.33 9.14 1.99
N GLU A 45 -12.50 9.43 2.55
CA GLU A 45 -13.61 8.45 2.59
C GLU A 45 -14.16 8.13 1.18
N PRO A 46 -14.59 6.88 0.92
CA PRO A 46 -15.21 6.52 -0.34
C PRO A 46 -16.49 7.32 -0.59
N PHE A 47 -16.74 7.67 -1.85
CA PHE A 47 -17.94 8.44 -2.23
C PHE A 47 -19.10 7.52 -2.65
N LEU A 48 -20.34 8.01 -2.53
CA LEU A 48 -21.57 7.33 -2.98
C LEU A 48 -21.70 5.87 -2.52
N VAL A 49 -21.39 5.59 -1.24
CA VAL A 49 -21.59 4.26 -0.66
C VAL A 49 -23.09 3.94 -0.58
N ALA A 50 -23.51 2.89 -1.26
CA ALA A 50 -24.88 2.42 -1.31
C ALA A 50 -24.95 0.89 -1.16
N VAL A 51 -26.06 0.40 -0.63
CA VAL A 51 -26.32 -1.03 -0.47
C VAL A 51 -27.69 -1.36 -1.06
N ASP A 52 -27.72 -2.37 -1.94
CA ASP A 52 -28.92 -2.86 -2.60
C ASP A 52 -29.17 -4.32 -2.20
N VAL A 53 -30.43 -4.68 -1.95
CA VAL A 53 -30.82 -6.09 -1.69
C VAL A 53 -30.92 -6.80 -3.04
N THR A 54 -30.03 -7.75 -3.30
CA THR A 54 -29.92 -8.43 -4.60
C THR A 54 -30.35 -9.90 -4.56
N GLY A 55 -30.65 -10.43 -3.38
CA GLY A 55 -31.25 -11.75 -3.20
C GLY A 55 -31.81 -11.96 -1.80
N THR A 56 -32.31 -13.17 -1.53
CA THR A 56 -32.91 -13.51 -0.23
C THR A 56 -31.89 -13.45 0.92
N ASN A 57 -30.64 -13.82 0.62
CA ASN A 57 -29.52 -13.84 1.56
C ASN A 57 -28.30 -13.09 0.99
N SER A 58 -28.50 -12.13 0.10
CA SER A 58 -27.40 -11.39 -0.52
C SER A 58 -27.71 -9.91 -0.70
N VAL A 59 -26.68 -9.10 -0.49
CA VAL A 59 -26.69 -7.66 -0.70
C VAL A 59 -25.50 -7.26 -1.54
N THR A 60 -25.66 -6.23 -2.34
CA THR A 60 -24.60 -5.68 -3.18
C THR A 60 -24.25 -4.28 -2.68
N VAL A 61 -22.97 -4.08 -2.37
CA VAL A 61 -22.42 -2.81 -1.92
C VAL A 61 -21.74 -2.13 -3.10
N ARG A 62 -22.13 -0.89 -3.38
CA ARG A 62 -21.54 -0.02 -4.42
C ARG A 62 -20.88 1.17 -3.75
N PHE A 63 -19.74 1.60 -4.27
CA PHE A 63 -18.98 2.73 -3.75
C PHE A 63 -18.13 3.33 -4.87
N GLN A 64 -17.50 4.48 -4.64
CA GLN A 64 -16.57 5.11 -5.56
C GLN A 64 -15.31 5.57 -4.83
N GLU A 65 -14.23 5.83 -5.57
CA GLU A 65 -13.07 6.53 -5.03
C GLU A 65 -13.46 7.92 -4.50
N PRO A 66 -12.67 8.50 -3.58
CA PRO A 66 -12.93 9.86 -3.10
C PRO A 66 -12.97 10.87 -4.25
N ASP A 67 -13.92 11.81 -4.22
CA ASP A 67 -14.06 12.88 -5.24
C ASP A 67 -12.93 13.92 -5.18
N ASN A 68 -12.11 13.88 -4.12
CA ASN A 68 -10.99 14.79 -3.91
C ASN A 68 -9.72 14.31 -4.64
N SER A 69 -9.28 15.06 -5.65
CA SER A 69 -8.03 14.74 -6.37
C SER A 69 -6.76 14.91 -5.52
N ASP A 70 -6.82 15.60 -4.37
CA ASP A 70 -5.72 15.73 -3.41
C ASP A 70 -5.71 14.60 -2.35
N SER A 71 -6.63 13.63 -2.45
CA SER A 71 -6.60 12.43 -1.61
C SER A 71 -5.39 11.56 -1.94
N PRO A 72 -4.70 10.99 -0.93
CA PRO A 72 -3.73 9.93 -1.16
C PRO A 72 -4.30 8.79 -2.02
N PRO A 73 -3.46 8.13 -2.85
CA PRO A 73 -3.91 7.01 -3.67
C PRO A 73 -4.53 5.90 -2.81
N CYS A 74 -5.76 5.50 -3.12
CA CYS A 74 -6.36 4.33 -2.53
C CYS A 74 -5.77 3.06 -3.16
N THR A 75 -5.48 2.06 -2.34
CA THR A 75 -4.87 0.79 -2.79
C THR A 75 -5.63 -0.44 -2.35
N LYS A 76 -6.64 -0.26 -1.50
CA LYS A 76 -7.48 -1.32 -0.97
C LYS A 76 -8.78 -0.74 -0.43
N PHE A 77 -9.89 -1.39 -0.75
CA PHE A 77 -11.14 -1.23 0.00
C PHE A 77 -11.41 -2.46 0.85
N ARG A 78 -12.07 -2.25 1.99
CA ARG A 78 -12.54 -3.33 2.85
C ARG A 78 -14.00 -3.08 3.19
N VAL A 79 -14.87 -3.96 2.71
CA VAL A 79 -16.28 -3.97 3.08
C VAL A 79 -16.44 -4.89 4.28
N GLU A 80 -16.97 -4.36 5.38
CA GLU A 80 -17.20 -5.10 6.62
C GLU A 80 -18.70 -5.12 6.92
N TRP A 81 -19.20 -6.21 7.48
CA TRP A 81 -20.59 -6.35 7.86
C TRP A 81 -20.76 -7.01 9.22
N SER A 82 -21.90 -6.74 9.85
CA SER A 82 -22.33 -7.36 11.08
C SER A 82 -23.73 -7.92 10.92
N SER A 83 -23.96 -9.09 11.51
CA SER A 83 -25.30 -9.66 11.70
C SER A 83 -25.96 -9.13 12.98
N GLU A 84 -25.21 -8.43 13.83
CA GLU A 84 -25.73 -7.81 15.05
C GLU A 84 -26.32 -6.43 14.73
N PRO A 85 -27.49 -6.07 15.29
CA PRO A 85 -28.18 -4.81 14.99
C PRO A 85 -27.42 -3.57 15.47
N ASP A 86 -26.49 -3.73 16.41
CA ASP A 86 -25.66 -2.65 16.97
C ASP A 86 -24.27 -2.56 16.33
N PHE A 87 -23.98 -3.42 15.34
CA PHE A 87 -22.71 -3.47 14.61
C PHE A 87 -21.46 -3.60 15.50
N ARG A 88 -21.59 -4.08 16.75
CA ARG A 88 -20.45 -4.16 17.67
C ARG A 88 -19.39 -5.18 17.26
N THR A 89 -19.82 -6.25 16.60
CA THR A 89 -18.94 -7.34 16.17
C THR A 89 -18.96 -7.45 14.66
N VAL A 90 -17.79 -7.42 14.02
CA VAL A 90 -17.67 -7.71 12.59
C VAL A 90 -17.92 -9.20 12.37
N SER A 91 -19.01 -9.52 11.69
CA SER A 91 -19.39 -10.90 11.34
C SER A 91 -18.61 -11.41 10.13
N GLY A 92 -18.21 -10.51 9.23
CA GLY A 92 -17.39 -10.84 8.08
C GLY A 92 -16.82 -9.60 7.39
N HIS A 93 -15.86 -9.82 6.50
CA HIS A 93 -15.30 -8.77 5.68
C HIS A 93 -14.90 -9.30 4.30
N ARG A 94 -14.74 -8.37 3.36
CA ARG A 94 -14.21 -8.64 2.03
C ARG A 94 -13.23 -7.55 1.64
N GLU A 95 -12.01 -7.96 1.29
CA GLU A 95 -11.00 -7.07 0.74
C GLU A 95 -11.10 -6.99 -0.78
N ILE A 96 -10.91 -5.78 -1.31
CA ILE A 96 -10.95 -5.47 -2.73
C ILE A 96 -9.63 -4.79 -3.06
N LEU A 97 -8.80 -5.47 -3.86
CA LEU A 97 -7.49 -5.00 -4.30
C LEU A 97 -7.51 -4.50 -5.75
N ASP A 98 -8.51 -4.92 -6.53
CA ASP A 98 -8.75 -4.34 -7.85
C ASP A 98 -9.47 -3.00 -7.69
N MET A 99 -8.73 -1.91 -7.83
CA MET A 99 -9.24 -0.54 -7.73
C MET A 99 -10.24 -0.17 -8.85
N LYS A 100 -10.46 -1.04 -9.83
CA LYS A 100 -11.55 -0.87 -10.81
C LYS A 100 -12.86 -1.51 -10.34
N GLN A 101 -12.82 -2.40 -9.36
CA GLN A 101 -13.98 -3.07 -8.82
C GLN A 101 -14.65 -2.18 -7.76
N MET A 102 -15.67 -1.45 -8.18
CA MET A 102 -16.44 -0.49 -7.37
C MET A 102 -17.75 -1.05 -6.81
N GLU A 103 -17.93 -2.36 -6.95
CA GLU A 103 -19.11 -3.09 -6.50
C GLU A 103 -18.71 -4.46 -5.95
N VAL A 104 -19.40 -4.89 -4.91
CA VAL A 104 -19.20 -6.23 -4.36
C VAL A 104 -20.46 -6.82 -3.76
N THR A 105 -20.69 -8.10 -4.03
CA THR A 105 -21.80 -8.85 -3.43
C THR A 105 -21.32 -9.56 -2.16
N VAL A 106 -22.13 -9.43 -1.12
CA VAL A 106 -21.98 -10.09 0.18
C VAL A 106 -23.14 -11.06 0.33
N ASP A 107 -22.78 -12.32 0.59
CA ASP A 107 -23.74 -13.37 0.91
C ASP A 107 -23.74 -13.60 2.42
N GLY A 108 -24.92 -13.80 3.00
CA GLY A 108 -25.15 -14.05 4.42
C GLY A 108 -25.80 -15.40 4.69
#